data_AF-A0A9D7DIX5-F1
#
_entry.id   AF-A0A9D7DIX5-F1
#
_cell.length_a   1.000
_cell.length_b   1.000
_cell.length_c   1.000
_cell.angle_alpha   90.00
_cell.angle_beta   90.00
_cell.angle_gamma   90.00
#
_symmetry.space_group_name_H-M   'P 1'
#
loop_
_entity.id
_entity.type
_entity.pdbx_description
1 polymer ?
#
loop_
_entity_poly.entity_id
_entity_poly.type
_entity_poly.pdbx_seq_one_letter_code
_entity_poly.pdbx_strand_id
1 'polypeptide(L)'
;MSDDAGCTGTFGPLDVIGPMAPQLISSSVTGSCPDGNTGSLTVEFNQVDSIIVTGPSGTYFIESENPYTLTNIPAGTYVVYANSGGQSAPPGSTGACSATYDIVVPVSTGPCGSVNGVVYADLDANCAQDASDPGLPYRVLEIGPRGNYALTPMMVPTHRTVLRQL
;
A
#
# COMPACT_ATOMS: atom_id res chain seq x y z
N MET A 1 41.42 18.30 29.51
CA MET A 1 42.00 17.19 28.74
C MET A 1 42.74 17.84 27.59
N SER A 2 44.07 17.77 27.63
CA SER A 2 44.94 18.34 26.60
C SER A 2 45.49 17.18 25.79
N ASP A 3 45.55 17.33 24.47
CA ASP A 3 46.23 16.36 23.63
C ASP A 3 47.75 16.40 23.87
N ASP A 4 48.46 15.44 23.26
CA ASP A 4 49.92 15.27 23.37
C ASP A 4 50.72 16.45 22.78
N ALA A 5 50.04 17.41 22.13
CA ALA A 5 50.62 18.68 21.65
C ALA A 5 50.33 19.87 22.59
N GLY A 6 49.66 19.64 23.73
CA GLY A 6 49.34 20.68 24.72
C GLY A 6 48.21 21.61 24.31
N CYS A 7 47.45 21.29 23.26
CA CYS A 7 46.30 22.06 22.85
C CYS A 7 45.15 21.80 23.83
N THR A 8 44.74 22.84 24.55
CA THR A 8 43.60 22.76 25.48
C THR A 8 42.32 22.97 24.67
N GLY A 9 41.78 21.88 24.12
CA GLY A 9 40.46 21.88 23.51
C GLY A 9 39.39 21.93 24.61
N THR A 10 38.52 22.94 24.55
CA THR A 10 37.31 22.95 25.38
C THR A 10 36.22 22.30 24.55
N PHE A 11 35.76 21.11 24.94
CA PHE A 11 34.50 20.61 24.39
C PHE A 11 33.41 21.58 24.83
N GLY A 12 32.75 22.23 23.87
CA GLY A 12 31.54 23.00 24.15
C GLY A 12 30.49 22.09 24.81
N PRO A 13 29.45 22.67 25.42
CA PRO A 13 28.39 21.86 26.00
C PRO A 13 27.86 20.90 24.94
N LEU A 14 27.99 19.60 25.19
CA LEU A 14 27.29 18.58 24.42
C LEU A 14 25.81 18.78 24.70
N ASP A 15 25.10 19.35 23.72
CA ASP A 15 23.65 19.37 23.76
C ASP A 15 23.16 17.97 23.44
N VAL A 16 23.00 17.17 24.50
CA VAL A 16 22.35 15.87 24.40
C VAL A 16 20.86 16.16 24.29
N ILE A 17 20.39 16.30 23.05
CA ILE A 17 18.96 16.33 22.76
C ILE A 17 18.39 15.04 23.37
N GLY A 18 17.45 15.19 24.31
CA GLY A 18 16.83 14.07 25.02
C GLY A 18 16.16 13.07 24.06
N PRO A 19 15.69 11.92 24.57
CA PRO A 19 15.05 10.90 23.74
C PRO A 19 13.97 11.53 22.84
N MET A 20 14.15 11.37 21.53
CA MET A 20 13.25 11.92 20.53
C MET A 20 12.22 10.84 20.15
N ALA A 21 10.94 11.20 20.26
CA ALA A 21 9.86 10.33 19.81
C ALA A 21 9.91 10.17 18.28
N PRO A 22 9.47 9.01 17.74
CA PRO A 22 9.29 8.83 16.31
C PRO A 22 8.35 9.90 15.73
N GLN A 23 8.82 10.63 14.72
CA GLN A 23 8.01 11.59 13.96
C GLN A 23 7.64 10.99 12.61
N LEU A 24 6.35 11.04 12.27
CA LEU A 24 5.84 10.60 10.98
C LEU A 24 6.33 11.56 9.88
N ILE A 25 7.17 11.06 8.98
CA ILE A 25 7.66 11.80 7.80
C ILE A 25 6.59 11.78 6.72
N SER A 26 6.07 10.60 6.42
CA SER A 26 5.11 10.41 5.35
C SER A 26 4.09 9.31 5.71
N SER A 27 2.88 9.47 5.20
CA SER A 27 1.85 8.46 5.24
C SER A 27 1.07 8.47 3.94
N SER A 28 0.85 7.30 3.35
CA SER A 28 -0.01 7.14 2.18
C SER A 28 -1.01 6.02 2.40
N VAL A 29 -2.23 6.20 1.89
CA VAL A 29 -3.32 5.24 2.02
C VAL A 29 -3.97 4.98 0.67
N THR A 30 -4.28 3.71 0.42
CA THR A 30 -5.14 3.29 -0.68
C THR A 30 -6.44 2.79 -0.07
N GLY A 31 -7.58 3.35 -0.50
CA GLY A 31 -8.88 2.95 0.01
C GLY A 31 -9.20 1.49 -0.29
N SER A 32 -9.90 0.82 0.63
CA SER A 32 -10.36 -0.56 0.42
C SER A 32 -11.74 -0.56 -0.22
N CYS A 33 -12.00 -1.54 -1.08
CA CYS A 33 -13.34 -1.77 -1.61
C CYS A 33 -14.34 -2.10 -0.48
N PRO A 34 -15.64 -1.80 -0.66
CA PRO A 34 -16.67 -2.22 0.28
C PRO A 34 -16.57 -3.72 0.56
N ASP A 35 -16.60 -4.08 1.84
CA ASP A 35 -16.56 -5.47 2.34
C ASP A 35 -15.32 -6.29 1.90
N GLY A 36 -14.29 -5.63 1.39
CA GLY A 36 -13.07 -6.26 0.91
C GLY A 36 -11.82 -5.84 1.68
N ASN A 37 -10.74 -6.58 1.41
CA ASN A 37 -9.40 -6.35 1.94
C ASN A 37 -8.48 -5.93 0.79
N THR A 38 -8.76 -4.80 0.15
CA THR A 38 -7.98 -4.31 -1.01
C THR A 38 -7.23 -3.03 -0.71
N GLY A 39 -7.37 -2.47 0.50
CA GLY A 39 -6.70 -1.26 0.93
C GLY A 39 -5.23 -1.50 1.25
N SER A 40 -4.51 -0.39 1.37
CA SER A 40 -3.12 -0.39 1.86
C SER A 40 -2.84 0.86 2.69
N LEU A 41 -1.88 0.75 3.60
CA LEU A 41 -1.37 1.82 4.43
C LEU A 41 0.16 1.75 4.40
N THR A 42 0.82 2.84 4.02
CA THR A 42 2.28 2.97 4.12
C THR A 42 2.60 4.13 5.06
N VAL A 43 3.55 3.93 5.96
CA VAL A 43 4.05 4.94 6.91
C VAL A 43 5.57 4.96 6.94
N GLU A 44 6.12 6.15 7.13
CA GLU A 44 7.55 6.37 7.24
C GLU A 44 7.85 7.28 8.43
N PHE A 45 8.82 6.90 9.24
CA PHE A 45 9.25 7.66 10.41
C PHE A 45 10.69 8.15 10.26
N ASN A 46 11.03 9.25 10.92
CA ASN A 46 12.42 9.75 10.96
C ASN A 46 13.37 8.80 11.72
N GLN A 47 12.83 8.07 12.68
CA GLN A 47 13.52 7.02 13.43
C GLN A 47 12.46 6.10 14.01
N VAL A 48 12.68 4.79 13.91
CA VAL A 48 11.81 3.79 14.50
C VAL A 48 12.59 2.50 14.66
N ASP A 49 12.37 1.84 15.79
CA ASP A 49 12.86 0.49 16.10
C ASP A 49 11.70 -0.50 15.96
N SER A 50 10.51 -0.18 16.49
CA SER A 50 9.32 -1.04 16.33
C SER A 50 8.05 -0.27 15.99
N ILE A 51 7.17 -0.91 15.22
CA ILE A 51 5.85 -0.42 14.82
C ILE A 51 4.80 -1.49 15.19
N ILE A 52 3.74 -1.08 15.87
CA ILE A 52 2.55 -1.90 16.05
C ILE A 52 1.39 -1.17 15.43
N VAL A 53 0.64 -1.83 14.54
CA VAL A 53 -0.56 -1.27 13.94
C VAL A 53 -1.78 -2.03 14.43
N THR A 54 -2.76 -1.34 14.98
CA THR A 54 -4.05 -1.94 15.37
C THR A 54 -5.15 -1.37 14.50
N GLY A 55 -5.90 -2.24 13.82
CA GLY A 55 -7.01 -1.85 12.97
C GLY A 55 -8.24 -2.74 13.18
N PRO A 56 -9.27 -2.61 12.34
CA PRO A 56 -10.52 -3.36 12.45
C PRO A 56 -10.33 -4.88 12.36
N SER A 57 -9.32 -5.34 11.62
CA SER A 57 -9.01 -6.76 11.43
C SER A 57 -8.13 -7.37 12.51
N GLY A 58 -7.59 -6.57 13.43
CA GLY A 58 -6.67 -7.01 14.47
C GLY A 58 -5.40 -6.18 14.57
N THR A 59 -4.39 -6.75 15.22
CA THR A 59 -3.10 -6.11 15.49
C THR A 59 -1.98 -6.74 14.66
N TYR A 60 -1.11 -5.91 14.11
CA TYR A 60 0.04 -6.25 13.28
C TYR A 60 1.31 -5.80 14.00
N PHE A 61 2.24 -6.72 14.25
CA PHE A 61 3.50 -6.45 14.96
C PHE A 61 4.66 -6.41 13.96
N ILE A 62 5.44 -5.33 13.98
CA ILE A 62 6.59 -5.13 13.09
C ILE A 62 7.77 -4.60 13.89
N GLU A 63 8.92 -5.25 13.75
CA GLU A 63 10.05 -5.00 14.63
C GLU A 63 11.25 -4.30 13.98
N SER A 64 11.18 -3.91 12.69
CA SER A 64 12.32 -3.21 12.05
C SER A 64 12.10 -2.58 10.65
N GLU A 65 10.88 -2.47 10.13
CA GLU A 65 10.67 -1.98 8.75
C GLU A 65 10.32 -0.47 8.70
N ASN A 66 11.03 0.30 7.86
CA ASN A 66 10.78 1.72 7.62
C ASN A 66 11.29 2.13 6.21
N PRO A 67 10.42 2.56 5.27
CA PRO A 67 8.98 2.71 5.40
C PRO A 67 8.26 1.36 5.53
N TYR A 68 7.23 1.31 6.36
CA TYR A 68 6.41 0.13 6.57
C TYR A 68 5.14 0.18 5.70
N THR A 69 4.81 -0.93 5.03
CA THR A 69 3.59 -1.05 4.22
C THR A 69 2.72 -2.23 4.67
N LEU A 70 1.50 -1.92 5.10
CA LEU A 70 0.44 -2.88 5.38
C LEU A 70 -0.50 -2.97 4.17
N THR A 71 -0.70 -4.17 3.64
CA THR A 71 -1.57 -4.43 2.48
C THR A 71 -2.69 -5.40 2.83
N ASN A 72 -3.66 -5.54 1.93
CA ASN A 72 -4.80 -6.45 2.07
C ASN A 72 -5.61 -6.18 3.35
N ILE A 73 -5.84 -4.89 3.61
CA ILE A 73 -6.58 -4.42 4.78
C ILE A 73 -7.95 -3.85 4.40
N PRO A 74 -8.97 -4.03 5.25
CA PRO A 74 -10.25 -3.39 5.04
C PRO A 74 -10.18 -1.88 5.29
N ALA A 75 -11.25 -1.19 4.89
CA ALA A 75 -11.44 0.19 5.28
C ALA A 75 -11.67 0.30 6.80
N GLY A 76 -11.18 1.37 7.39
CA GLY A 76 -11.35 1.65 8.82
C GLY A 76 -10.27 2.53 9.40
N THR A 77 -10.30 2.70 10.71
CA THR A 77 -9.30 3.48 11.45
C THR A 77 -8.22 2.56 11.98
N TYR A 78 -6.97 2.92 11.72
CA TYR A 78 -5.76 2.22 12.15
C TYR A 78 -5.00 3.09 13.12
N VAL A 79 -4.67 2.54 14.28
CA VAL A 79 -3.82 3.19 15.29
C VAL A 79 -2.42 2.64 15.15
N VAL A 80 -1.47 3.50 14.80
CA VAL A 80 -0.06 3.19 14.61
C VAL A 80 0.71 3.61 15.86
N TYR A 81 1.30 2.64 16.55
CA TYR A 81 2.21 2.85 17.67
C TYR A 81 3.64 2.69 17.15
N ALA A 82 4.45 3.73 17.24
CA ALA A 82 5.85 3.72 16.85
C ALA A 82 6.75 3.90 18.07
N ASN A 83 7.88 3.21 18.11
CA ASN A 83 8.87 3.32 19.19
C ASN A 83 10.31 3.37 18.68
N SER A 84 11.16 4.20 19.31
CA SER A 84 12.58 4.39 18.99
C SER A 84 13.54 3.95 20.12
N GLY A 85 13.04 3.28 21.16
CA GLY A 85 13.76 3.01 22.42
C GLY A 85 13.93 1.53 22.78
N GLY A 86 13.66 0.58 21.88
CA GLY A 86 13.78 -0.86 22.10
C GLY A 86 12.54 -1.67 21.71
N GLN A 87 12.68 -3.01 21.68
CA GLN A 87 11.64 -3.90 21.18
C GLN A 87 10.33 -3.80 21.98
N SER A 88 9.26 -3.53 21.23
CA SER A 88 7.84 -3.56 21.60
C SER A 88 7.40 -2.46 22.58
N ALA A 89 7.07 -1.26 22.08
CA ALA A 89 6.11 -0.43 22.80
C ALA A 89 4.72 -1.05 22.63
N PRO A 90 4.10 -1.63 23.68
CA PRO A 90 2.72 -2.08 23.58
C PRO A 90 1.78 -0.91 23.24
N PRO A 91 0.57 -1.20 22.72
CA PRO A 91 -0.49 -0.21 22.63
C PRO A 91 -0.63 0.56 23.94
N GLY A 92 -0.56 1.89 23.89
CA GLY A 92 -0.69 2.75 25.07
C GLY A 92 0.60 3.04 25.85
N SER A 93 1.78 2.68 25.33
CA SER A 93 3.05 3.14 25.92
C SER A 93 3.21 4.65 25.71
N THR A 94 3.07 5.43 26.77
CA THR A 94 3.31 6.88 26.78
C THR A 94 4.71 7.18 27.33
N GLY A 95 5.67 7.46 26.46
CA GLY A 95 7.04 7.79 26.85
C GLY A 95 7.73 8.64 25.78
N ALA A 96 8.88 9.23 26.12
CA ALA A 96 9.61 10.11 25.22
C ALA A 96 10.15 9.41 23.95
N CYS A 97 10.19 8.07 23.94
CA CYS A 97 10.60 7.27 22.78
C CYS A 97 9.42 6.63 22.02
N SER A 98 8.17 7.00 22.33
CA SER A 98 6.99 6.45 21.66
C SER A 98 6.08 7.54 21.08
N ALA A 99 5.41 7.20 19.99
CA ALA A 99 4.42 8.06 19.35
C ALA A 99 3.22 7.23 18.89
N THR A 100 2.06 7.88 18.80
CA THR A 100 0.80 7.25 18.37
C THR A 100 0.13 8.11 17.31
N TYR A 101 -0.33 7.48 16.23
CA TYR A 101 -0.97 8.15 15.09
C TYR A 101 -2.23 7.40 14.68
N ASP A 102 -3.31 8.15 14.44
CA ASP A 102 -4.54 7.61 13.88
C ASP A 102 -4.54 7.85 12.36
N ILE A 103 -4.71 6.77 11.59
CA ILE A 103 -4.73 6.82 10.13
C ILE A 103 -6.00 6.14 9.64
N VAL A 104 -6.73 6.82 8.75
CA VAL A 104 -7.98 6.32 8.19
C VAL A 104 -7.73 5.75 6.80
N VAL A 105 -8.02 4.47 6.62
CA VAL A 105 -8.12 3.83 5.31
C VAL A 105 -9.58 3.98 4.84
N PRO A 106 -9.87 4.80 3.82
CA PRO A 106 -11.24 5.07 3.41
C PRO A 106 -11.85 3.88 2.67
N VAL A 107 -13.18 3.83 2.62
CA VAL A 107 -13.89 2.99 1.65
C VAL A 107 -13.67 3.63 0.27
N SER A 108 -13.19 2.85 -0.69
CA SER A 108 -13.05 3.27 -2.08
C SER A 108 -14.42 3.54 -2.68
N THR A 109 -14.60 4.75 -3.22
CA THR A 109 -15.81 5.15 -3.97
C THR A 109 -15.69 4.85 -5.47
N GLY A 110 -14.53 4.33 -5.91
CA GLY A 110 -14.32 3.90 -7.29
C GLY A 110 -14.97 2.54 -7.58
N PRO A 111 -15.15 2.17 -8.86
CA PRO A 111 -15.60 0.83 -9.21
C PRO A 111 -14.63 -0.20 -8.64
N CYS A 112 -15.19 -1.13 -7.87
CA CYS A 112 -14.48 -2.12 -7.09
C CYS A 112 -15.00 -3.51 -7.48
N GLY A 113 -14.09 -4.48 -7.62
CA GLY A 113 -14.45 -5.86 -7.92
C GLY A 113 -13.53 -6.51 -8.94
N SER A 114 -13.92 -7.72 -9.36
CA SER A 114 -13.19 -8.52 -10.35
C SER A 114 -14.02 -8.67 -11.61
N VAL A 115 -13.38 -8.56 -12.77
CA VAL A 115 -13.99 -8.92 -14.06
C VAL A 115 -13.49 -10.30 -14.46
N ASN A 116 -14.41 -11.23 -14.73
CA ASN A 116 -14.11 -12.57 -15.23
C ASN A 116 -15.01 -12.85 -16.43
N GLY A 117 -14.49 -13.52 -17.45
CA GLY A 117 -15.26 -13.97 -18.60
C GLY A 117 -14.40 -14.81 -19.55
N VAL A 118 -15.05 -15.31 -20.59
CA VAL A 118 -14.41 -16.02 -21.70
C VAL A 118 -14.48 -15.12 -22.92
N VAL A 119 -13.35 -14.99 -23.62
CA VAL A 119 -13.32 -14.41 -24.97
C VAL A 119 -13.49 -15.57 -25.94
N TYR A 120 -14.41 -15.47 -26.88
CA TYR A 120 -14.69 -16.48 -27.90
C TYR A 120 -14.83 -15.82 -29.28
N ALA A 121 -14.68 -16.62 -30.35
CA ALA A 121 -15.01 -16.19 -31.71
C ALA A 121 -16.46 -16.60 -32.01
N ASP A 122 -17.32 -15.61 -32.20
CA ASP A 122 -18.70 -15.78 -32.66
C ASP A 122 -18.68 -16.12 -34.16
N LEU A 123 -18.85 -17.41 -34.50
CA LEU A 123 -18.68 -17.91 -35.87
C LEU A 123 -19.92 -17.70 -36.75
N ASP A 124 -21.09 -17.56 -36.14
CA ASP A 124 -22.38 -17.40 -36.84
C ASP A 124 -22.98 -15.99 -36.71
N ALA A 125 -22.29 -15.10 -36.00
CA ALA A 125 -22.58 -13.68 -35.81
C ALA A 125 -23.91 -13.42 -35.07
N ASN A 126 -24.29 -14.27 -34.13
CA ASN A 126 -25.54 -14.17 -33.39
C ASN A 126 -25.41 -13.45 -32.02
N CYS A 127 -24.20 -12.99 -31.66
CA CYS A 127 -23.90 -12.33 -30.39
C CYS A 127 -24.13 -13.17 -29.13
N ALA A 128 -24.22 -14.50 -29.26
CA ALA A 128 -24.23 -15.47 -28.17
C ALA A 128 -23.01 -16.37 -28.27
N GLN A 129 -22.67 -17.07 -27.18
CA GLN A 129 -21.64 -18.10 -27.21
C GLN A 129 -22.31 -19.45 -27.46
N ASP A 130 -22.00 -20.05 -28.60
CA ASP A 130 -22.46 -21.39 -28.95
C ASP A 130 -21.41 -22.48 -28.69
N ALA A 131 -21.87 -23.73 -28.69
CA ALA A 131 -20.99 -24.88 -28.48
C ALA A 131 -19.89 -25.01 -29.55
N SER A 132 -20.12 -24.46 -30.75
CA SER A 132 -19.14 -24.41 -31.84
C SER A 132 -18.18 -23.24 -31.76
N ASP A 133 -18.40 -22.26 -30.88
CA ASP A 133 -17.56 -21.06 -30.79
C ASP A 133 -16.27 -21.35 -30.02
N PRO A 134 -15.11 -21.28 -30.68
CA PRO A 134 -13.85 -21.54 -30.01
C PRO A 134 -13.48 -20.38 -29.08
N GLY A 135 -13.00 -20.73 -27.89
CA GLY A 135 -12.36 -19.77 -27.00
C GLY A 135 -11.09 -19.16 -27.64
N LEU A 136 -10.85 -17.88 -27.37
CA LEU A 136 -9.68 -17.14 -27.83
C LEU A 136 -8.69 -16.92 -26.66
N PRO A 137 -7.77 -17.88 -26.40
CA PRO A 137 -6.78 -17.72 -25.36
C PRO A 137 -5.76 -16.63 -25.70
N TYR A 138 -5.01 -16.20 -24.68
CA TYR A 138 -3.90 -15.23 -24.83
C TYR A 138 -4.37 -13.89 -25.44
N ARG A 139 -5.49 -13.38 -24.94
CA ARG A 139 -5.96 -12.02 -25.23
C ARG A 139 -5.71 -11.16 -24.02
N VAL A 140 -5.17 -9.97 -24.26
CA VAL A 140 -5.02 -8.96 -23.21
C VAL A 140 -6.34 -8.22 -23.12
N LEU A 141 -6.96 -8.28 -21.94
CA LEU A 141 -8.09 -7.43 -21.58
C LEU A 141 -7.55 -6.16 -20.95
N GLU A 142 -7.74 -5.04 -21.63
CA GLU A 142 -7.47 -3.72 -21.06
C GLU A 142 -8.77 -3.11 -20.54
N ILE A 143 -8.76 -2.70 -19.27
CA ILE A 143 -9.88 -1.98 -18.64
C ILE A 143 -9.49 -0.51 -18.55
N GLY A 144 -10.08 0.30 -19.44
CA GLY A 144 -9.84 1.73 -19.47
C GLY A 144 -10.69 2.50 -18.46
N PRO A 145 -10.24 3.70 -18.05
CA PRO A 145 -11.11 4.61 -17.30
C PRO A 145 -12.36 4.93 -18.13
N ARG A 146 -13.53 4.98 -17.46
CA ARG A 146 -14.89 5.09 -18.04
C ARG A 146 -15.51 3.82 -18.61
N GLY A 147 -14.99 2.64 -18.29
CA GLY A 147 -15.67 1.37 -18.58
C GLY A 147 -15.55 0.91 -20.04
N ASN A 148 -14.54 1.38 -20.77
CA ASN A 148 -14.22 0.86 -22.09
C ASN A 148 -13.32 -0.37 -21.93
N TYR A 149 -13.69 -1.48 -22.59
CA TYR A 149 -12.91 -2.70 -22.63
C TYR A 149 -12.29 -2.84 -24.02
N ALA A 150 -10.98 -3.03 -24.08
CA ALA A 150 -10.28 -3.32 -25.33
C ALA A 150 -9.65 -4.70 -25.25
N LEU A 151 -9.92 -5.51 -26.27
CA LEU A 151 -9.19 -6.76 -26.50
C LEU A 151 -8.07 -6.45 -27.48
N THR A 152 -6.84 -6.58 -27.02
CA THR A 152 -5.67 -6.51 -27.91
C THR A 152 -5.16 -7.92 -28.18
N PRO A 153 -4.96 -8.29 -29.46
CA PRO A 153 -4.22 -9.50 -29.77
C PRO A 153 -2.79 -9.34 -29.25
N MET A 154 -2.23 -10.40 -28.64
CA MET A 154 -0.78 -10.45 -28.45
C MET A 154 -0.14 -10.43 -29.84
N MET A 155 0.53 -9.33 -30.17
CA MET A 155 1.02 -9.04 -31.51
C MET A 155 1.96 -10.17 -32.00
N VAL A 156 1.49 -10.94 -32.97
CA VAL A 156 2.26 -11.14 -34.21
C VAL A 156 1.87 -9.95 -35.10
N PRO A 157 2.82 -9.25 -35.75
CA PRO A 157 2.58 -7.90 -36.26
C PRO A 157 1.69 -7.92 -37.50
N THR A 158 0.38 -7.76 -37.36
CA THR A 158 -0.47 -6.97 -38.30
C THR A 158 -1.94 -6.90 -37.83
N HIS A 159 -2.52 -5.71 -38.03
CA HIS A 159 -3.94 -5.31 -37.88
C HIS A 159 -4.53 -5.08 -36.48
N ARG A 160 -4.75 -3.79 -36.21
CA ARG A 160 -5.48 -3.22 -35.07
C ARG A 160 -6.98 -3.22 -35.41
N THR A 161 -7.76 -4.10 -34.78
CA THR A 161 -9.23 -4.08 -34.89
C THR A 161 -9.80 -3.29 -33.71
N VAL A 162 -10.46 -2.17 -34.01
CA VAL A 162 -11.19 -1.35 -33.04
C VAL A 162 -12.67 -1.72 -33.17
N LEU A 163 -13.30 -2.24 -32.11
CA LEU A 163 -14.75 -2.43 -32.08
C LEU A 163 -15.42 -1.07 -31.81
N ARG A 164 -16.30 -0.64 -32.73
CA ARG A 164 -17.14 0.56 -32.63
C ARG A 164 -18.50 0.13 -32.08
N GLN A 165 -19.01 0.81 -31.05
CA GLN A 165 -20.41 0.68 -30.66
C GLN A 165 -21.33 1.40 -31.66
N LEU A 166 -22.45 0.75 -31.98
CA LEU A 166 -23.72 1.37 -32.39
C LEU A 166 -24.53 1.71 -31.14
#